data_AF-A7SL04-F1
#
_entry.id   AF-A7SL04-F1
#
_cell.length_a   1.000
_cell.length_b   1.000
_cell.length_c   1.000
_cell.angle_alpha   90.00
_cell.angle_beta   90.00
_cell.angle_gamma   90.00
#
_symmetry.space_group_name_H-M   'P 1'
#
loop_
_entity.id
_entity.type
_entity.pdbx_description
1 polymer ?
#
loop_
_entity_poly.entity_id
_entity_poly.type
_entity_poly.pdbx_seq_one_letter_code
_entity_poly.pdbx_strand_id
1 'polypeptide(L)'
;MEFLFHLLLVLLMSWQHAIAHDCRNYIYFMPGFQLHAHVIQTKVTTKNEECRESCRENDACFSINFKQKESRCELNNASHMTHPGRLRPEVNAFYALVKPPTYCSNEYCSTGKKCVLRGEGMTHKCEDCLPSAMGMESGAISDSAITASSFFSDNLRPFNGRLNRPSAWASATRSPGEYIQVDLGRVTTVTKVATQGNPGYYEWVNSYKISYSSDLSTWQVYREGGQEKV
;
A
#
# COMPACT_ATOMS: atom_id res chain seq x y z
N MET A 1 -0.07 70.93 -16.68
CA MET A 1 0.37 70.29 -17.93
C MET A 1 -0.68 69.25 -18.25
N GLU A 2 -1.32 69.41 -19.40
CA GLU A 2 -2.47 68.64 -19.88
C GLU A 2 -2.17 67.14 -20.02
N PHE A 3 -3.20 66.29 -19.89
CA PHE A 3 -3.79 65.58 -21.02
C PHE A 3 -5.20 65.08 -20.64
N LEU A 4 -6.20 65.56 -21.38
CA LEU A 4 -7.50 64.93 -21.55
C LEU A 4 -7.34 63.68 -22.44
N PHE A 5 -8.14 62.65 -22.22
CA PHE A 5 -8.98 62.04 -23.27
C PHE A 5 -10.09 61.17 -22.63
N HIS A 6 -11.33 61.47 -22.99
CA HIS A 6 -12.51 60.61 -22.79
C HIS A 6 -12.40 59.34 -23.64
N LEU A 7 -12.93 58.21 -23.17
CA LEU A 7 -14.07 57.51 -23.81
C LEU A 7 -14.54 56.32 -22.94
N LEU A 8 -15.84 56.26 -22.66
CA LEU A 8 -16.55 55.06 -22.24
C LEU A 8 -17.22 54.47 -23.51
N LEU A 9 -17.00 53.20 -23.84
CA LEU A 9 -17.94 52.43 -24.66
C LEU A 9 -17.89 50.93 -24.31
N VAL A 10 -19.07 50.40 -24.02
CA VAL A 10 -19.39 49.01 -23.68
C VAL A 10 -19.62 48.22 -24.98
N LEU A 11 -19.23 46.92 -25.04
CA LEU A 11 -20.07 45.83 -25.57
C LEU A 11 -19.44 44.42 -25.43
N LEU A 12 -20.06 43.67 -24.52
CA LEU A 12 -20.42 42.26 -24.45
C LEU A 12 -19.80 41.18 -25.37
N MET A 13 -19.59 40.03 -24.71
CA MET A 13 -19.58 38.64 -25.18
C MET A 13 -18.28 38.11 -25.79
N SER A 14 -17.51 37.40 -24.96
CA SER A 14 -17.40 35.97 -25.20
C SER A 14 -17.22 35.24 -23.89
N TRP A 15 -18.07 34.25 -23.68
CA TRP A 15 -17.81 33.18 -22.75
C TRP A 15 -16.47 32.56 -23.12
N GLN A 16 -15.44 32.82 -22.32
CA GLN A 16 -14.56 31.72 -21.99
C GLN A 16 -15.10 31.21 -20.67
N HIS A 17 -16.00 30.22 -20.75
CA HIS A 17 -15.94 29.17 -19.76
C HIS A 17 -14.45 28.86 -19.64
N ALA A 18 -13.89 29.17 -18.47
CA ALA A 18 -12.71 28.44 -18.03
C ALA A 18 -13.05 27.00 -18.34
N ILE A 19 -12.29 26.40 -19.24
CA ILE A 19 -12.31 24.95 -19.42
C ILE A 19 -11.90 24.48 -18.03
N ALA A 20 -12.90 24.20 -17.18
CA ALA A 20 -12.70 23.32 -16.06
C ALA A 20 -12.13 22.08 -16.74
N HIS A 21 -10.83 21.88 -16.56
CA HIS A 21 -10.13 20.74 -17.10
C HIS A 21 -10.95 19.53 -16.70
N ASP A 22 -11.65 18.99 -17.68
CA ASP A 22 -12.59 17.94 -17.47
C ASP A 22 -11.79 16.73 -16.99
N CYS A 23 -12.04 16.29 -15.76
CA CYS A 23 -11.44 15.08 -15.19
C CYS A 23 -11.79 13.81 -16.01
N ARG A 24 -12.56 13.93 -17.11
CA ARG A 24 -12.91 12.87 -18.06
C ARG A 24 -11.76 12.37 -18.95
N ASN A 25 -10.59 13.02 -18.99
CA ASN A 25 -9.46 12.59 -19.82
C ASN A 25 -8.58 11.49 -19.18
N TYR A 26 -9.20 10.46 -18.60
CA TYR A 26 -8.50 9.21 -18.33
C TYR A 26 -8.43 8.39 -19.62
N ILE A 27 -7.33 8.52 -20.36
CA ILE A 27 -7.13 7.79 -21.61
C ILE A 27 -6.07 6.71 -21.38
N TYR A 28 -6.39 5.75 -20.52
CA TYR A 28 -5.72 4.46 -20.56
C TYR A 28 -6.59 3.51 -21.39
N PHE A 29 -6.16 3.28 -22.62
CA PHE A 29 -6.79 2.39 -23.56
C PHE A 29 -5.74 1.44 -24.12
N MET A 30 -6.11 0.18 -24.29
CA MET A 30 -5.25 -0.84 -24.91
C MET A 30 -6.03 -1.59 -25.97
N PRO A 31 -5.79 -1.27 -27.25
CA PRO A 31 -6.28 -2.07 -28.37
C PRO A 31 -5.74 -3.49 -28.30
N GLY A 32 -6.55 -4.48 -28.65
CA GLY A 32 -6.14 -5.88 -28.70
C GLY A 32 -6.08 -6.55 -27.32
N PHE A 33 -6.72 -5.99 -26.30
CA PHE A 33 -6.75 -6.54 -24.94
C PHE A 33 -8.16 -6.46 -24.34
N GLN A 34 -8.44 -7.37 -23.41
CA GLN A 34 -9.63 -7.32 -22.56
C GLN A 34 -9.33 -7.83 -21.15
N LEU A 35 -10.09 -7.34 -20.18
CA LEU A 35 -10.07 -7.82 -18.80
C LEU A 35 -11.02 -9.01 -18.65
N HIS A 36 -10.51 -10.15 -18.21
CA HIS A 36 -11.27 -11.39 -18.07
C HIS A 36 -11.80 -11.59 -16.63
N ALA A 37 -12.91 -12.32 -16.50
CA ALA A 37 -13.51 -12.75 -15.22
C ALA A 37 -13.97 -11.61 -14.28
N HIS A 38 -14.16 -10.40 -14.81
CA HIS A 38 -14.61 -9.23 -14.06
C HIS A 38 -15.81 -8.51 -14.68
N VAL A 39 -16.41 -9.10 -15.72
CA VAL A 39 -17.59 -8.54 -16.41
C VAL A 39 -18.80 -8.64 -15.49
N ILE A 40 -19.42 -7.51 -15.18
CA ILE A 40 -20.62 -7.41 -14.35
C ILE A 40 -21.88 -7.12 -15.17
N GLN A 41 -21.74 -6.51 -16.35
CA GLN A 41 -22.86 -6.23 -17.23
C GLN A 41 -22.38 -6.22 -18.67
N THR A 42 -23.20 -6.74 -19.58
CA THR A 42 -22.98 -6.63 -21.03
C THR A 42 -24.10 -5.80 -21.64
N LYS A 43 -23.75 -4.83 -22.49
CA LYS A 43 -24.67 -3.99 -23.26
C LYS A 43 -24.41 -4.15 -24.75
N VAL A 44 -25.47 -3.98 -25.54
CA VAL A 44 -25.39 -3.98 -27.01
C VAL A 44 -25.24 -2.54 -27.48
N THR A 45 -24.07 -2.18 -28.00
CA THR A 45 -23.81 -0.88 -28.64
C THR A 45 -22.59 -0.96 -29.55
N THR A 46 -22.62 -0.18 -30.63
CA THR A 46 -21.47 0.03 -31.54
C THR A 46 -20.70 1.30 -31.21
N LYS A 47 -21.14 2.08 -30.22
CA LYS A 47 -20.52 3.34 -29.81
C LYS A 47 -19.75 3.18 -28.51
N ASN A 48 -18.46 3.48 -28.55
CA ASN A 48 -17.58 3.45 -27.38
C ASN A 48 -18.03 4.44 -26.31
N GLU A 49 -18.54 5.61 -26.71
CA GLU A 49 -18.95 6.66 -25.79
C GLU A 49 -20.16 6.25 -24.94
N GLU A 50 -21.17 5.62 -25.55
CA GLU A 50 -22.32 5.04 -24.84
C GLU A 50 -21.89 3.94 -23.86
N CYS A 51 -20.87 3.14 -24.22
CA CYS A 51 -20.30 2.13 -23.34
C CYS A 51 -19.58 2.76 -22.13
N ARG A 52 -18.82 3.84 -22.34
CA ARG A 52 -18.15 4.59 -21.27
C ARG A 52 -19.15 5.29 -20.36
N GLU A 53 -20.18 5.91 -20.91
CA GLU A 53 -21.26 6.54 -20.13
C GLU A 53 -21.99 5.51 -19.27
N SER A 54 -22.31 4.36 -19.85
CA SER A 54 -22.89 3.23 -19.11
C SER A 54 -22.03 2.79 -17.93
N CYS A 55 -20.70 2.81 -18.08
CA CYS A 55 -19.79 2.52 -16.98
C CYS A 55 -19.76 3.66 -15.94
N ARG A 56 -19.79 4.92 -16.38
CA ARG A 56 -19.81 6.09 -15.47
C ARG A 56 -21.05 6.07 -14.58
N GLU A 57 -22.21 5.76 -15.14
CA GLU A 57 -23.49 5.66 -14.44
C GLU A 57 -23.59 4.44 -13.52
N ASN A 58 -22.82 3.38 -13.79
CA ASN A 58 -22.80 2.17 -12.97
C ASN A 58 -21.74 2.29 -11.86
N ASP A 59 -22.16 2.45 -10.61
CA ASP A 59 -21.24 2.64 -9.46
C ASP A 59 -20.23 1.50 -9.27
N ALA A 60 -20.59 0.28 -9.65
CA ALA A 60 -19.69 -0.87 -9.56
C ALA A 60 -18.70 -0.96 -10.73
N CYS A 61 -18.89 -0.19 -11.81
CA CYS A 61 -18.03 -0.27 -13.00
C CYS A 61 -16.81 0.63 -12.89
N PHE A 62 -15.63 0.07 -13.18
CA PHE A 62 -14.36 0.80 -13.21
C PHE A 62 -13.74 0.85 -14.61
N SER A 63 -13.88 -0.22 -15.39
CA SER A 63 -13.32 -0.32 -16.74
C SER A 63 -14.28 -1.02 -17.71
N ILE A 64 -13.95 -1.00 -19.00
CA ILE A 64 -14.76 -1.64 -20.04
C ILE A 64 -13.89 -2.53 -20.95
N ASN A 65 -14.50 -3.60 -21.46
CA ASN A 65 -14.05 -4.24 -22.70
C ASN A 65 -15.04 -3.85 -23.81
N PHE A 66 -14.55 -3.37 -24.94
CA PHE A 66 -15.39 -2.94 -26.05
C PHE A 66 -15.02 -3.68 -27.33
N LYS A 67 -16.03 -4.29 -27.96
CA LYS A 67 -15.91 -5.12 -29.16
C LYS A 67 -16.84 -4.57 -30.23
N GLN A 68 -16.36 -3.58 -30.98
CA GLN A 68 -17.19 -2.80 -31.90
C GLN A 68 -17.87 -3.67 -32.98
N LYS A 69 -17.12 -4.62 -33.57
CA LYS A 69 -17.62 -5.51 -34.63
C LYS A 69 -18.75 -6.44 -34.16
N GLU A 70 -18.81 -6.70 -32.86
CA GLU A 70 -19.82 -7.56 -32.24
C GLU A 70 -20.95 -6.74 -31.61
N SER A 71 -20.91 -5.41 -31.74
CA SER A 71 -21.81 -4.49 -31.04
C SER A 71 -21.86 -4.74 -29.53
N ARG A 72 -20.71 -5.08 -28.91
CA ARG A 72 -20.67 -5.60 -27.54
C ARG A 72 -19.81 -4.71 -26.63
N CYS A 73 -20.42 -4.25 -25.54
CA CYS A 73 -19.82 -3.49 -24.45
C CYS A 73 -19.91 -4.29 -23.16
N GLU A 74 -18.79 -4.58 -22.52
CA GLU A 74 -18.72 -5.28 -21.24
C GLU A 74 -18.22 -4.31 -20.17
N LEU A 75 -19.02 -4.10 -19.14
CA LEU A 75 -18.67 -3.31 -17.96
C LEU A 75 -17.96 -4.20 -16.95
N ASN A 76 -16.81 -3.76 -16.43
CA ASN A 76 -16.01 -4.51 -15.49
C ASN A 76 -15.98 -3.85 -14.10
N ASN A 77 -16.07 -4.67 -13.04
CA ASN A 77 -15.90 -4.21 -11.65
C ASN A 77 -14.44 -4.11 -11.17
N ALA A 78 -13.49 -4.26 -12.09
CA ALA A 78 -12.07 -4.23 -11.81
C ALA A 78 -11.32 -3.48 -12.91
N SER A 79 -10.00 -3.39 -12.78
CA SER A 79 -9.11 -2.77 -13.75
C SER A 79 -7.82 -3.55 -13.90
N HIS A 80 -7.04 -3.20 -14.93
CA HIS A 80 -5.67 -3.67 -15.09
C HIS A 80 -4.75 -3.33 -13.89
N MET A 81 -5.10 -2.36 -13.03
CA MET A 81 -4.31 -2.01 -11.84
C MET A 81 -4.70 -2.83 -10.61
N THR A 82 -5.97 -3.23 -10.50
CA THR A 82 -6.43 -4.11 -9.42
C THR A 82 -6.17 -5.58 -9.73
N HIS A 83 -6.19 -5.96 -11.02
CA HIS A 83 -6.05 -7.35 -11.46
C HIS A 83 -5.21 -7.45 -12.75
N PRO A 84 -3.91 -7.13 -12.69
CA PRO A 84 -3.03 -7.10 -13.88
C PRO A 84 -3.00 -8.43 -14.63
N GLY A 85 -2.95 -9.58 -13.94
CA GLY A 85 -2.93 -10.90 -14.58
C GLY A 85 -4.22 -11.31 -15.31
N ARG A 86 -5.29 -10.50 -15.19
CA ARG A 86 -6.58 -10.73 -15.87
C ARG A 86 -6.72 -9.97 -17.17
N LEU A 87 -5.85 -8.98 -17.41
CA LEU A 87 -5.78 -8.30 -18.69
C LEU A 87 -4.98 -9.18 -19.66
N ARG A 88 -5.64 -9.66 -20.71
CA ARG A 88 -5.03 -10.59 -21.68
C ARG A 88 -5.32 -10.16 -23.12
N PRO A 89 -4.48 -10.56 -24.09
CA PRO A 89 -4.71 -10.26 -25.49
C PRO A 89 -6.07 -10.79 -25.98
N GLU A 90 -6.76 -9.97 -26.77
CA GLU A 90 -8.01 -10.29 -27.47
C GLU A 90 -8.09 -9.41 -28.73
N VAL A 91 -7.92 -10.02 -29.90
CA VAL A 91 -7.67 -9.30 -31.17
C VAL A 91 -8.84 -8.40 -31.57
N ASN A 92 -10.07 -8.78 -31.21
CA ASN A 92 -11.29 -8.03 -31.60
C ASN A 92 -11.85 -7.12 -30.50
N ALA A 93 -11.12 -6.96 -29.39
CA ALA A 93 -11.51 -6.09 -28.30
C ALA A 93 -10.52 -4.95 -28.09
N PHE A 94 -10.96 -3.90 -27.42
CA PHE A 94 -10.06 -3.04 -26.68
C PHE A 94 -10.55 -2.84 -25.26
N TYR A 95 -9.59 -2.66 -24.37
CA TYR A 95 -9.81 -2.38 -22.96
C TYR A 95 -9.68 -0.88 -22.72
N ALA A 96 -10.51 -0.31 -21.85
CA ALA A 96 -10.33 1.05 -21.36
C ALA A 96 -10.70 1.18 -19.88
N LEU A 97 -9.89 1.92 -19.12
CA LEU A 97 -10.28 2.35 -17.77
C LEU A 97 -11.20 3.57 -17.87
N VAL A 98 -12.27 3.58 -17.08
CA VAL A 98 -13.29 4.64 -17.11
C VAL A 98 -13.31 5.46 -15.80
N LYS A 99 -13.19 4.78 -14.66
CA LYS A 99 -13.12 5.43 -13.33
C LYS A 99 -11.73 5.23 -12.72
N PRO A 100 -11.22 6.20 -11.94
CA PRO A 100 -9.96 6.02 -11.23
C PRO A 100 -10.04 4.79 -10.31
N PRO A 101 -8.94 4.03 -10.20
CA PRO A 101 -8.88 2.89 -9.30
C PRO A 101 -8.94 3.36 -7.83
N THR A 102 -9.77 2.72 -7.02
CA THR A 102 -9.87 2.99 -5.58
C THR A 102 -8.83 2.20 -4.77
N TYR A 103 -8.24 1.17 -5.37
CA TYR A 103 -7.12 0.40 -4.85
C TYR A 103 -6.28 -0.15 -6.01
N CYS A 104 -5.11 -0.70 -5.72
CA CYS A 104 -4.30 -1.41 -6.71
C CYS A 104 -3.68 -2.67 -6.09
N SER A 105 -3.38 -3.67 -6.93
CA SER A 105 -2.73 -4.90 -6.51
C SER A 105 -1.22 -4.75 -6.50
N ASN A 106 -0.56 -5.41 -5.54
CA ASN A 106 0.90 -5.51 -5.54
C ASN A 106 1.43 -6.32 -6.72
N GLU A 107 0.62 -7.20 -7.33
CA GLU A 107 0.99 -7.94 -8.56
C GLU A 107 1.25 -7.01 -9.75
N TYR A 108 0.74 -5.78 -9.71
CA TYR A 108 1.00 -4.79 -10.76
C TYR A 108 2.45 -4.29 -10.70
N CYS A 109 3.02 -4.27 -9.50
CA CYS A 109 4.39 -3.85 -9.28
C CYS A 109 5.36 -5.04 -9.37
N SER A 110 6.63 -4.76 -9.68
CA SER A 110 7.69 -5.76 -9.65
C SER A 110 7.85 -6.38 -8.26
N THR A 111 8.40 -7.60 -8.20
CA THR A 111 8.68 -8.31 -6.95
C THR A 111 9.44 -7.43 -5.95
N GLY A 112 8.95 -7.39 -4.70
CA GLY A 112 9.54 -6.57 -3.62
C GLY A 112 9.01 -5.14 -3.54
N LYS A 113 8.10 -4.74 -4.43
CA LYS A 113 7.43 -3.43 -4.39
C LYS A 113 5.97 -3.53 -3.99
N LYS A 114 5.48 -2.47 -3.37
CA LYS A 114 4.09 -2.24 -3.00
C LYS A 114 3.48 -1.20 -3.95
N CYS A 115 2.25 -1.44 -4.38
CA CYS A 115 1.51 -0.41 -5.11
C CYS A 115 0.89 0.60 -4.14
N VAL A 116 1.14 1.89 -4.37
CA VAL A 116 0.59 2.99 -3.58
C VAL A 116 -0.21 3.91 -4.49
N LEU A 117 -1.48 4.15 -4.13
CA LEU A 117 -2.30 5.14 -4.82
C LEU A 117 -1.91 6.57 -4.42
N ARG A 118 -1.96 7.49 -5.38
CA ARG A 118 -1.62 8.91 -5.24
C ARG A 118 -2.67 9.77 -5.94
N GLY A 119 -2.75 11.05 -5.56
CA GLY A 119 -3.73 11.98 -6.11
C GLY A 119 -5.16 11.44 -5.98
N GLU A 120 -5.60 11.08 -4.77
CA GLU A 120 -6.96 10.59 -4.51
C GLU A 120 -7.37 9.37 -5.35
N GLY A 121 -6.43 8.49 -5.69
CA GLY A 121 -6.68 7.30 -6.52
C GLY A 121 -6.53 7.52 -8.02
N MET A 122 -6.18 8.74 -8.45
CA MET A 122 -6.00 9.04 -9.88
C MET A 122 -4.70 8.48 -10.46
N THR A 123 -3.67 8.29 -9.64
CA THR A 123 -2.36 7.78 -10.07
C THR A 123 -1.85 6.71 -9.11
N HIS A 124 -0.80 6.00 -9.51
CA HIS A 124 -0.13 5.05 -8.63
C HIS A 124 1.39 5.21 -8.71
N LYS A 125 2.06 4.71 -7.67
CA LYS A 125 3.52 4.59 -7.62
C LYS A 125 3.88 3.23 -7.01
N CYS A 126 4.76 2.51 -7.67
CA CYS A 126 5.39 1.33 -7.09
C CYS A 126 6.52 1.80 -6.16
N GLU A 127 6.38 1.53 -4.87
CA GLU A 127 7.35 1.88 -3.85
C GLU A 127 8.02 0.62 -3.34
N ASP A 128 9.30 0.70 -3.00
CA ASP A 128 10.00 -0.44 -2.41
C ASP A 128 9.31 -0.78 -1.09
N CYS A 129 9.06 -2.07 -0.88
CA CYS A 129 8.60 -2.57 0.40
C CYS A 129 9.80 -2.63 1.35
N LEU A 130 10.35 -1.45 1.69
CA LEU A 130 11.46 -1.35 2.62
C LEU A 130 10.98 -1.87 3.98
N PRO A 131 11.77 -2.74 4.65
CA PRO A 131 11.49 -3.09 6.03
C PRO A 131 11.48 -1.81 6.86
N SER A 132 10.29 -1.37 7.27
CA SER A 132 10.17 -0.22 8.16
C SER A 132 10.39 -0.66 9.60
N ALA A 133 11.19 0.09 10.34
CA ALA A 133 11.34 -0.12 11.78
C ALA A 133 9.97 -0.02 12.46
N MET A 134 9.63 -1.03 13.27
CA MET A 134 8.30 -1.13 13.87
C MET A 134 8.09 -0.26 15.12
N GLY A 135 9.15 0.41 15.60
CA GLY A 135 9.00 1.42 16.65
C GLY A 135 9.83 1.24 17.91
N MET A 136 10.69 0.21 17.99
CA MET A 136 11.60 0.04 19.14
C MET A 136 12.51 1.27 19.30
N GLU A 137 13.23 1.64 18.25
CA GLU A 137 14.14 2.79 18.26
C GLU A 137 13.40 4.14 18.39
N SER A 138 12.35 4.34 17.59
CA SER A 138 11.62 5.62 17.54
C SER A 138 10.75 5.89 18.77
N GLY A 139 10.43 4.86 19.57
CA GLY A 139 9.52 5.00 20.71
C GLY A 139 8.03 4.83 20.36
N ALA A 140 7.70 4.50 19.11
CA ALA A 140 6.31 4.27 18.71
C ALA A 140 5.69 3.02 19.37
N ILE A 141 6.52 2.03 19.73
CA ILE A 141 6.14 0.97 20.67
C ILE A 141 6.30 1.55 22.07
N SER A 142 5.25 1.56 22.89
CA SER A 142 5.29 2.11 24.26
C SER A 142 6.13 1.25 25.21
N ASP A 143 6.63 1.83 26.31
CA ASP A 143 7.41 1.09 27.30
C ASP A 143 6.63 -0.05 27.94
N SER A 144 5.31 0.13 28.11
CA SER A 144 4.40 -0.90 28.63
C SER A 144 4.29 -2.14 27.73
N ALA A 145 4.59 -1.99 26.44
CA ALA A 145 4.57 -3.08 25.47
C ALA A 145 5.89 -3.87 25.46
N ILE A 146 6.90 -3.46 26.24
CA ILE A 146 8.20 -4.12 26.32
C ILE A 146 8.35 -4.73 27.70
N THR A 147 8.28 -6.05 27.77
CA THR A 147 8.38 -6.83 29.01
C THR A 147 9.54 -7.82 28.94
N ALA A 148 9.90 -8.44 30.05
CA ALA A 148 10.92 -9.48 30.10
C ALA A 148 10.63 -10.48 31.22
N SER A 149 11.30 -11.63 31.18
CA SER A 149 11.31 -12.61 32.27
C SER A 149 11.80 -12.02 33.58
N SER A 150 12.87 -11.20 33.51
CA SER A 150 13.51 -10.56 34.65
C SER A 150 14.34 -9.36 34.20
N PHE A 151 14.85 -8.58 35.16
CA PHE A 151 15.84 -7.54 34.88
C PHE A 151 16.80 -7.36 36.06
N PHE A 152 18.07 -7.08 35.78
CA PHE A 152 19.14 -7.01 36.79
C PHE A 152 19.04 -5.79 37.72
N SER A 153 18.65 -4.63 37.17
CA SER A 153 18.53 -3.37 37.92
C SER A 153 17.60 -2.40 37.22
N ASP A 154 17.20 -1.32 37.90
CA ASP A 154 16.29 -0.30 37.34
C ASP A 154 16.85 0.35 36.05
N ASN A 155 18.16 0.47 35.93
CA ASN A 155 18.81 1.04 34.74
C ASN A 155 18.87 0.05 33.56
N LEU A 156 18.51 -1.22 33.77
CA LEU A 156 18.54 -2.30 32.78
C LEU A 156 17.15 -2.94 32.55
N ARG A 157 16.10 -2.16 32.79
CA ARG A 157 14.71 -2.55 32.54
C ARG A 157 14.45 -2.90 31.07
N PRO A 158 13.38 -3.66 30.77
CA PRO A 158 13.12 -4.16 29.41
C PRO A 158 13.06 -3.06 28.34
N PHE A 159 12.39 -1.93 28.63
CA PHE A 159 12.29 -0.81 27.69
C PHE A 159 13.64 -0.11 27.40
N ASN A 160 14.68 -0.34 28.20
CA ASN A 160 16.03 0.12 27.88
C ASN A 160 16.70 -0.74 26.80
N GLY A 161 16.13 -1.90 26.44
CA GLY A 161 16.58 -2.75 25.32
C GLY A 161 16.26 -2.22 23.92
N ARG A 162 15.88 -0.95 23.78
CA ARG A 162 15.65 -0.31 22.48
C ARG A 162 16.98 -0.06 21.76
N LEU A 163 16.97 -0.27 20.44
CA LEU A 163 18.11 0.03 19.58
C LEU A 163 18.55 1.50 19.68
N ASN A 164 19.85 1.72 19.58
CA ASN A 164 20.51 3.03 19.56
C ASN A 164 20.17 3.91 20.77
N ARG A 165 19.97 3.29 21.94
CA ARG A 165 19.81 3.96 23.24
C ARG A 165 21.07 3.82 24.08
N PRO A 166 21.28 4.71 25.08
CA PRO A 166 22.48 4.68 25.92
C PRO A 166 22.52 3.54 26.95
N SER A 167 21.50 2.67 26.98
CA SER A 167 21.40 1.52 27.88
C SER A 167 20.87 0.30 27.11
N ALA A 168 20.74 -0.82 27.80
CA ALA A 168 20.22 -2.08 27.28
C ALA A 168 19.30 -2.75 28.33
N TRP A 169 18.68 -3.85 27.94
CA TRP A 169 18.09 -4.79 28.89
C TRP A 169 19.12 -5.85 29.28
N ALA A 170 19.14 -6.23 30.56
CA ALA A 170 19.88 -7.38 31.06
C ALA A 170 19.01 -8.15 32.03
N SER A 171 18.93 -9.47 31.86
CA SER A 171 18.25 -10.38 32.76
C SER A 171 18.90 -10.40 34.14
N ALA A 172 18.12 -10.73 35.18
CA ALA A 172 18.62 -10.85 36.54
C ALA A 172 19.62 -12.01 36.70
N THR A 173 19.50 -13.05 35.87
CA THR A 173 20.40 -14.21 35.87
C THR A 173 20.98 -14.46 34.48
N ARG A 174 22.12 -15.17 34.40
CA ARG A 174 22.75 -15.59 33.14
C ARG A 174 22.31 -17.00 32.72
N SER A 175 21.05 -17.34 32.96
CA SER A 175 20.50 -18.67 32.73
C SER A 175 19.83 -18.77 31.36
N PRO A 176 19.88 -19.93 30.69
CA PRO A 176 19.02 -20.18 29.53
C PRO A 176 17.54 -20.02 29.90
N GLY A 177 16.75 -19.42 29.01
CA GLY A 177 15.31 -19.22 29.18
C GLY A 177 14.91 -17.81 29.62
N GLU A 178 15.86 -16.94 29.93
CA GLU A 178 15.58 -15.51 30.07
C GLU A 178 15.19 -14.91 28.71
N TYR A 179 14.19 -14.04 28.70
CA TYR A 179 13.66 -13.46 27.47
C TYR A 179 13.26 -12.00 27.65
N ILE A 180 13.32 -11.26 26.54
CA ILE A 180 12.65 -9.97 26.35
C ILE A 180 11.53 -10.16 25.34
N GLN A 181 10.38 -9.57 25.62
CA GLN A 181 9.15 -9.67 24.84
C GLN A 181 8.70 -8.27 24.40
N VAL A 182 8.19 -8.20 23.17
CA VAL A 182 7.65 -6.97 22.60
C VAL A 182 6.25 -7.26 22.06
N ASP A 183 5.24 -6.61 22.62
CA ASP A 183 3.87 -6.62 22.10
C ASP A 183 3.72 -5.57 21.00
N LEU A 184 3.34 -6.01 19.79
CA LEU A 184 3.13 -5.14 18.64
C LEU A 184 1.72 -4.56 18.57
N GLY A 185 0.81 -4.97 19.47
CA GLY A 185 -0.58 -4.51 19.57
C GLY A 185 -1.51 -4.99 18.46
N ARG A 186 -0.97 -5.58 17.40
CA ARG A 186 -1.72 -6.18 16.28
C ARG A 186 -0.91 -7.30 15.63
N VAL A 187 -1.62 -8.25 15.04
CA VAL A 187 -1.00 -9.30 14.21
C VAL A 187 -0.23 -8.65 13.06
N THR A 188 1.08 -8.87 13.03
CA THR A 188 2.00 -8.20 12.11
C THR A 188 2.99 -9.20 11.53
N THR A 189 3.25 -9.11 10.23
CA THR A 189 4.31 -9.89 9.57
C THR A 189 5.68 -9.29 9.92
N VAL A 190 6.45 -9.99 10.75
CA VAL A 190 7.82 -9.60 11.10
C VAL A 190 8.79 -10.26 10.12
N THR A 191 9.59 -9.44 9.42
CA THR A 191 10.51 -9.93 8.37
C THR A 191 11.97 -9.94 8.80
N LYS A 192 12.36 -9.09 9.75
CA LYS A 192 13.72 -8.98 10.27
C LYS A 192 13.71 -8.58 11.75
N VAL A 193 14.72 -9.03 12.48
CA VAL A 193 15.05 -8.60 13.84
C VAL A 193 16.47 -8.05 13.82
N ALA A 194 16.67 -6.89 14.46
CA ALA A 194 17.98 -6.30 14.68
C ALA A 194 18.28 -6.33 16.18
N THR A 195 19.52 -6.72 16.52
CA THR A 195 19.99 -6.87 17.90
C THR A 195 21.17 -5.95 18.15
N GLN A 196 21.34 -5.51 19.39
CA GLN A 196 22.47 -4.71 19.82
C GLN A 196 22.88 -5.14 21.24
N GLY A 197 24.18 -5.10 21.53
CA GLY A 197 24.71 -5.32 22.87
C GLY A 197 24.57 -4.08 23.76
N ASN A 198 25.05 -4.17 25.00
CA ASN A 198 25.09 -3.04 25.89
C ASN A 198 26.15 -2.03 25.41
N PRO A 199 25.82 -0.74 25.18
CA PRO A 199 26.82 0.24 24.73
C PRO A 199 27.82 0.64 25.82
N GLY A 200 27.45 0.47 27.10
CA GLY A 200 28.29 0.83 28.25
C GLY A 200 29.20 -0.30 28.75
N TYR A 201 28.98 -1.54 28.30
CA TYR A 201 29.68 -2.73 28.77
C TYR A 201 29.93 -3.70 27.62
N TYR A 202 31.00 -4.51 27.68
CA TYR A 202 31.28 -5.54 26.68
C TYR A 202 30.38 -6.78 26.87
N GLU A 203 29.07 -6.58 26.84
CA GLU A 203 28.05 -7.62 27.01
C GLU A 203 27.13 -7.65 25.78
N TRP A 204 27.07 -8.79 25.10
CA TRP A 204 26.19 -9.02 23.96
C TRP A 204 25.75 -10.49 23.90
N VAL A 205 24.57 -10.71 23.35
CA VAL A 205 24.06 -12.06 23.08
C VAL A 205 24.59 -12.53 21.73
N ASN A 206 25.22 -13.71 21.70
CA ASN A 206 25.79 -14.28 20.47
C ASN A 206 24.81 -15.17 19.70
N SER A 207 23.83 -15.75 20.38
CA SER A 207 22.86 -16.70 19.81
C SER A 207 21.54 -16.60 20.55
N TYR A 208 20.42 -16.67 19.84
CA TYR A 208 19.10 -16.52 20.45
C TYR A 208 18.03 -17.25 19.66
N LYS A 209 17.02 -17.75 20.36
CA LYS A 209 15.80 -18.28 19.74
C LYS A 209 14.74 -17.19 19.69
N ILE A 210 13.89 -17.24 18.67
CA ILE A 210 12.71 -16.38 18.57
C ILE A 210 11.48 -17.24 18.82
N SER A 211 10.62 -16.79 19.72
CA SER A 211 9.26 -17.30 19.85
C SER A 211 8.27 -16.19 19.49
N TYR A 212 7.12 -16.56 18.93
CA TYR A 212 6.05 -15.63 18.57
C TYR A 212 4.69 -16.17 19.00
N SER A 213 3.74 -15.26 19.22
CA SER A 213 2.36 -15.56 19.61
C SER A 213 1.41 -14.54 18.99
N SER A 214 0.19 -14.98 18.68
CA SER A 214 -0.92 -14.10 18.26
C SER A 214 -1.92 -13.82 19.38
N ASP A 215 -1.80 -14.50 20.52
CA ASP A 215 -2.75 -14.43 21.64
C ASP A 215 -2.08 -14.16 23.01
N LEU A 216 -0.76 -13.96 23.02
CA LEU A 216 0.09 -13.76 24.19
C LEU A 216 0.12 -14.93 25.20
N SER A 217 -0.48 -16.06 24.86
CA SER A 217 -0.62 -17.24 25.72
C SER A 217 0.06 -18.48 25.14
N THR A 218 -0.18 -18.75 23.86
CA THR A 218 0.38 -19.89 23.13
C THR A 218 1.55 -19.39 22.28
N TRP A 219 2.73 -19.94 22.55
CA TRP A 219 3.98 -19.53 21.89
C TRP A 219 4.49 -20.60 20.94
N GLN A 220 4.90 -20.16 19.75
CA GLN A 220 5.54 -20.99 18.74
C GLN A 220 6.99 -20.56 18.56
N VAL A 221 7.90 -21.53 18.49
CA VAL A 221 9.32 -21.27 18.21
C VAL A 221 9.50 -21.09 16.70
N TYR A 222 10.23 -20.06 16.30
CA TYR A 222 10.58 -19.81 14.91
C TYR A 222 11.49 -20.93 14.38
N ARG A 223 11.13 -21.43 13.19
CA ARG A 223 11.83 -22.51 12.51
C ARG A 223 12.25 -22.10 11.11
N GLU A 224 13.44 -22.49 10.71
CA GLU A 224 13.98 -22.34 9.36
C GLU A 224 14.32 -23.72 8.82
N GLY A 225 13.81 -24.08 7.64
CA GLY A 225 13.99 -25.43 7.09
C GLY A 225 13.44 -26.56 7.98
N GLY A 226 12.44 -26.28 8.83
CA GLY A 226 11.85 -27.25 9.76
C GLY A 226 12.58 -27.42 11.11
N GLN A 227 13.77 -26.82 11.25
CA GLN A 227 14.55 -26.85 12.49
C GLN A 227 14.40 -25.53 13.27
N GLU A 228 14.50 -25.59 14.59
CA GLU A 228 14.56 -24.38 15.42
C GLU A 228 15.79 -23.56 15.04
N LYS A 229 15.58 -22.27 14.74
CA LYS A 229 16.69 -21.36 14.43
C LYS A 229 17.28 -20.80 15.72
N VAL A 230 18.61 -20.79 15.82
CA VAL A 230 19.43 -20.27 16.93
C VAL A 230 20.38 -19.19 16.41
#